data_AF-A0A7X5VCF1-F1
#
_entry.id   AF-A0A7X5VCF1-F1
#
_cell.length_a   1.000
_cell.length_b   1.000
_cell.length_c   1.000
_cell.angle_alpha   90.00
_cell.angle_beta   90.00
_cell.angle_gamma   90.00
#
_symmetry.space_group_name_H-M   'P 1'
#
loop_
_entity.id
_entity.type
_entity.pdbx_description
1 polymer ?
#
loop_
_entity_poly.entity_id
_entity_poly.type
_entity_poly.pdbx_seq_one_letter_code
_entity_poly.pdbx_strand_id
1 'polypeptide(L)'
;MSRLRDSDFPALGTDTPAEQLIGIRFRWYATHARRARIWYRALGTVQLLAALVIAISVAIEAPIWLAPALGGVIALAEGVRTLYGFKDTYPTYTRTAQQLRNEAWLYAQKAGRYARADEPVRLLAERVVEISHSETEDWEAALKSRSI
;
A
#
# COMPACT_ATOMS: atom_id res chain seq x y z
N MET A 1 -8.78 5.93 -8.38
CA MET A 1 -7.83 4.85 -8.02
C MET A 1 -8.56 3.51 -8.01
N SER A 2 -8.40 2.72 -9.07
CA SER A 2 -9.04 1.40 -9.21
C SER A 2 -8.56 0.44 -8.12
N ARG A 3 -9.41 -0.51 -7.72
CA ARG A 3 -8.98 -1.60 -6.84
C ARG A 3 -8.06 -2.51 -7.65
N LEU A 4 -6.79 -2.67 -7.26
CA LEU A 4 -5.93 -3.74 -7.76
C LEU A 4 -6.58 -5.06 -7.35
N ARG A 5 -7.24 -5.74 -8.28
CA ARG A 5 -7.73 -7.10 -8.09
C ARG A 5 -6.70 -8.07 -8.64
N ASP A 6 -6.60 -9.24 -8.02
CA ASP A 6 -5.74 -10.33 -8.53
C ASP A 6 -6.14 -10.74 -9.96
N SER A 7 -7.41 -10.57 -10.34
CA SER A 7 -7.92 -10.75 -11.72
C SER A 7 -7.25 -9.87 -12.77
N ASP A 8 -6.56 -8.83 -12.33
CA ASP A 8 -5.95 -7.85 -13.21
C ASP A 8 -4.48 -8.15 -13.54
N PHE A 9 -3.91 -9.18 -12.91
CA PHE A 9 -2.57 -9.68 -13.20
C PHE A 9 -2.65 -10.69 -14.35
N PRO A 10 -1.81 -10.58 -15.39
CA PRO A 10 -1.88 -11.49 -16.52
C PRO A 10 -1.44 -12.90 -16.09
N ALA A 11 -2.05 -13.92 -16.69
CA ALA A 11 -1.55 -15.28 -16.55
C ALA A 11 -0.20 -15.38 -17.28
N LEU A 12 0.88 -15.53 -16.52
CA LEU A 12 2.20 -15.82 -17.05
C LEU A 12 2.40 -17.35 -17.09
N GLY A 13 3.38 -17.80 -17.88
CA GLY A 13 3.90 -19.15 -17.72
C GLY A 13 4.37 -19.40 -16.29
N THR A 14 4.35 -20.64 -15.83
CA THR A 14 4.99 -21.02 -14.55
C THR A 14 6.28 -21.78 -14.77
N ASP A 15 6.75 -21.81 -16.01
CA ASP A 15 7.86 -22.63 -16.46
C ASP A 15 9.21 -22.05 -16.00
N THR A 16 9.24 -20.74 -15.71
CA THR A 16 10.47 -20.05 -15.28
C THR A 16 10.35 -19.46 -13.86
N PRO A 17 11.45 -19.43 -13.09
CA PRO A 17 11.46 -18.80 -11.77
C PRO A 17 11.09 -17.31 -11.78
N ALA A 18 11.42 -16.60 -12.85
CA ALA A 18 11.15 -15.16 -12.97
C ALA A 18 9.64 -14.85 -13.04
N GLU A 19 8.89 -15.67 -13.78
CA GLU A 19 7.43 -15.53 -13.90
C GLU A 19 6.71 -15.84 -12.58
N GLN A 20 7.21 -16.82 -11.82
CA GLN A 20 6.69 -17.11 -10.48
C GLN A 20 7.00 -15.99 -9.49
N LEU A 21 8.23 -15.45 -9.53
CA LEU A 21 8.70 -14.40 -8.62
C LEU A 21 7.83 -13.14 -8.73
N ILE A 22 7.55 -12.66 -9.95
CA ILE A 22 6.74 -11.45 -10.15
C ILE A 22 5.32 -11.61 -9.60
N GLY A 23 4.71 -12.79 -9.77
CA GLY A 23 3.38 -13.07 -9.23
C GLY A 23 3.36 -13.11 -7.70
N ILE A 24 4.38 -13.70 -7.07
CA ILE A 24 4.53 -13.73 -5.61
C ILE A 24 4.70 -12.30 -5.07
N ARG A 25 5.60 -11.51 -5.68
CA ARG A 25 5.84 -10.11 -5.29
C ARG A 25 4.59 -9.26 -5.43
N PHE A 26 3.90 -9.35 -6.56
CA PHE A 26 2.66 -8.61 -6.79
C PHE A 26 1.60 -8.90 -5.72
N ARG A 27 1.34 -10.19 -5.42
CA ARG A 27 0.35 -10.58 -4.39
C ARG A 27 0.71 -10.07 -3.00
N TRP A 28 1.99 -10.12 -2.65
CA TRP A 28 2.46 -9.57 -1.38
C TRP A 28 2.17 -8.08 -1.30
N TYR A 29 2.61 -7.28 -2.29
CA TYR A 29 2.39 -5.84 -2.32
C TYR A 29 0.91 -5.45 -2.37
N ALA A 30 0.11 -6.11 -3.21
CA ALA A 30 -1.32 -5.85 -3.32
C ALA A 30 -2.07 -6.11 -2.01
N THR A 31 -1.73 -7.20 -1.31
CA THR A 31 -2.32 -7.54 -0.01
C THR A 31 -1.94 -6.53 1.07
N HIS A 32 -0.67 -6.11 1.12
CA HIS A 32 -0.18 -5.13 2.09
C HIS A 32 -0.78 -3.74 1.84
N ALA A 33 -0.84 -3.29 0.59
CA ALA A 33 -1.53 -2.06 0.19
C ALA A 33 -3.00 -2.07 0.63
N ARG A 34 -3.71 -3.19 0.43
CA ARG A 34 -5.12 -3.32 0.85
C ARG A 34 -5.27 -3.23 2.36
N ARG A 35 -4.43 -3.93 3.13
CA ARG A 35 -4.48 -3.89 4.61
C ARG A 35 -4.20 -2.48 5.12
N ALA A 36 -3.14 -1.82 4.62
CA ALA A 36 -2.80 -0.45 4.99
C ALA A 36 -3.96 0.52 4.70
N ARG A 37 -4.60 0.39 3.53
CA ARG A 37 -5.78 1.19 3.16
C ARG A 37 -6.96 0.98 4.11
N ILE A 38 -7.24 -0.26 4.48
CA ILE A 38 -8.35 -0.59 5.39
C ILE A 38 -8.08 0.03 6.76
N TRP A 39 -6.88 -0.16 7.32
CA TRP A 39 -6.51 0.42 8.61
C TRP A 39 -6.55 1.94 8.62
N TYR A 40 -5.97 2.58 7.60
CA TYR A 40 -6.02 4.04 7.45
C TYR A 40 -7.45 4.56 7.46
N ARG A 41 -8.34 3.93 6.69
CA ARG A 41 -9.76 4.32 6.61
C ARG A 41 -10.55 4.00 7.87
N ALA A 42 -10.33 2.83 8.48
CA ALA A 42 -11.05 2.40 9.68
C ALA A 42 -10.73 3.33 10.85
N LEU A 43 -9.44 3.60 11.09
CA LEU A 43 -9.04 4.61 12.06
C LEU A 43 -9.64 5.96 11.68
N GLY A 44 -9.61 6.31 10.38
CA GLY A 44 -10.29 7.47 9.76
C GLY A 44 -11.70 7.70 10.27
N THR A 45 -12.52 6.69 10.04
CA THR A 45 -13.93 6.67 10.38
C THR A 45 -14.16 6.73 11.89
N VAL A 46 -13.35 6.05 12.71
CA VAL A 46 -13.46 6.12 14.18
C VAL A 46 -13.32 7.55 14.68
N GLN A 47 -12.36 8.32 14.16
CA GLN A 47 -12.20 9.72 14.55
C GLN A 47 -13.39 10.59 14.16
N LEU A 48 -13.91 10.41 12.93
CA LEU A 48 -15.07 11.17 12.46
C LEU A 48 -16.32 10.87 13.29
N LEU A 49 -16.54 9.59 13.63
CA LEU A 49 -17.65 9.19 14.48
C LEU A 49 -17.49 9.76 15.90
N ALA A 50 -16.30 9.68 16.48
CA ALA A 50 -16.03 10.27 17.81
C ALA A 50 -16.27 11.79 17.81
N ALA A 51 -15.80 12.50 16.78
CA ALA A 51 -16.02 13.94 16.64
C ALA A 51 -17.52 14.29 16.51
N LEU A 52 -18.27 13.50 15.74
CA LEU A 52 -19.72 13.67 15.62
C LEU A 52 -20.44 13.43 16.95
N VAL A 53 -20.05 12.41 17.71
CA VAL A 53 -20.62 12.13 19.04
C VAL A 53 -20.31 13.26 20.02
N ILE A 54 -19.09 13.83 19.98
CA ILE A 54 -18.76 15.03 20.77
C ILE A 54 -19.72 16.18 20.43
N ALA A 55 -19.94 16.47 19.14
CA ALA A 55 -20.85 17.55 18.73
C ALA A 55 -22.29 17.33 19.23
N ILE A 56 -22.82 16.10 19.13
CA ILE A 56 -24.17 15.74 19.61
C ILE A 56 -24.24 15.81 21.13
N SER A 57 -23.17 15.43 21.84
CA SER A 57 -23.11 15.41 23.30
C SER A 57 -23.40 16.78 23.93
N VAL A 58 -22.99 17.86 23.24
CA VAL A 58 -23.26 19.25 23.64
C VAL A 58 -24.75 19.58 23.54
N ALA A 59 -25.44 19.08 22.51
CA ALA A 59 -26.86 19.37 22.29
C ALA A 59 -27.80 18.67 23.28
N ILE A 60 -27.36 17.56 23.90
CA ILE A 60 -28.18 16.73 24.79
C ILE A 60 -27.76 16.79 26.26
N GLU A 61 -26.90 17.74 26.64
CA GLU A 61 -26.35 17.87 28.00
C GLU A 61 -25.75 16.55 28.53
N ALA A 62 -24.98 15.87 27.69
CA ALA A 62 -24.35 14.60 28.06
C ALA A 62 -23.34 14.78 29.23
N PRO A 63 -22.96 13.67 29.91
CA PRO A 63 -21.98 13.73 30.99
C PRO A 63 -20.65 14.38 30.58
N ILE A 64 -20.12 15.23 31.45
CA ILE A 64 -18.90 16.05 31.21
C ILE A 64 -17.68 15.19 30.83
N TRP A 65 -17.61 13.93 31.30
CA TRP A 65 -16.51 13.02 31.01
C TRP A 65 -16.53 12.45 29.58
N LEU A 66 -17.65 12.52 28.87
CA LEU A 66 -17.81 11.90 27.56
C LEU A 66 -16.93 12.56 26.49
N ALA A 67 -16.93 13.90 26.43
CA ALA A 67 -16.14 14.65 25.47
C ALA A 67 -14.61 14.40 25.61
N PRO A 68 -13.98 14.49 26.79
CA PRO A 68 -12.56 14.20 26.93
C PRO A 68 -12.22 12.73 26.68
N ALA A 69 -13.11 11.78 27.02
CA ALA A 69 -12.91 10.36 26.69
C ALA A 69 -12.85 10.13 25.17
N LEU A 70 -13.78 10.74 24.41
CA LEU A 70 -13.78 10.66 22.95
C LEU A 70 -12.59 11.39 22.32
N GLY A 71 -12.17 12.52 22.89
CA GLY A 71 -10.92 13.21 22.51
C GLY A 71 -9.69 12.32 22.67
N GLY A 72 -9.61 11.55 23.75
CA GLY A 72 -8.55 10.56 23.96
C GLY A 72 -8.55 9.45 22.91
N VAL A 73 -9.73 8.94 22.53
CA VAL A 73 -9.87 7.95 21.44
C VAL A 73 -9.38 8.52 20.11
N ILE A 74 -9.72 9.78 19.79
CA ILE A 74 -9.26 10.45 18.57
C ILE A 74 -7.74 10.56 18.53
N ALA A 75 -7.14 11.02 19.63
CA ALA A 75 -5.70 11.18 19.77
C ALA A 75 -4.96 9.85 19.67
N LEU A 76 -5.47 8.79 20.32
CA LEU A 76 -4.90 7.45 20.22
C LEU A 76 -4.97 6.92 18.80
N ALA A 77 -6.12 7.09 18.12
CA ALA A 77 -6.28 6.67 16.73
C ALA A 77 -5.31 7.42 15.80
N GLU A 78 -5.05 8.71 16.03
CA GLU A 78 -4.07 9.47 15.23
C GLU A 78 -2.64 9.05 15.53
N GLY A 79 -2.33 8.81 16.80
CA GLY A 79 -1.04 8.29 17.24
C GLY A 79 -0.73 6.96 16.58
N VAL A 80 -1.69 6.03 16.52
CA VAL A 80 -1.56 4.76 15.79
C VAL A 80 -1.35 5.01 14.30
N ARG A 81 -2.13 5.90 13.65
CA ARG A 81 -1.91 6.19 12.21
C ARG A 81 -0.52 6.72 11.91
N THR A 82 -0.03 7.61 12.76
CA THR A 82 1.27 8.28 12.60
C THR A 82 2.41 7.31 12.90
N LEU A 83 2.30 6.52 13.98
CA LEU A 83 3.32 5.57 14.40
C LEU A 83 3.57 4.49 13.32
N TYR A 84 2.50 3.96 12.74
CA TYR A 84 2.59 2.95 11.67
C TYR A 84 2.79 3.54 10.27
N GLY A 85 2.87 4.87 10.13
CA GLY A 85 3.16 5.52 8.85
C GLY A 85 2.15 5.22 7.74
N PHE A 86 0.91 4.83 8.07
CA PHE A 86 -0.05 4.31 7.09
C PHE A 86 -0.35 5.27 5.92
N LYS A 87 -0.15 6.58 6.15
CA LYS A 87 -0.32 7.63 5.13
C LYS A 87 0.70 7.49 3.99
N ASP A 88 1.94 7.12 4.29
CA ASP A 88 3.03 7.03 3.33
C ASP A 88 3.19 5.60 2.80
N THR A 89 2.92 4.61 3.65
CA THR A 89 3.03 3.19 3.30
C THR A 89 2.01 2.73 2.25
N TYR A 90 0.77 3.21 2.32
CA TYR A 90 -0.28 2.81 1.37
C TYR A 90 -0.01 3.24 -0.08
N PRO A 91 0.32 4.51 -0.37
CA PRO A 91 0.65 4.97 -1.73
C PRO A 91 1.85 4.22 -2.32
N THR A 92 2.91 4.01 -1.52
CA THR A 92 4.12 3.30 -1.96
C THR A 92 3.81 1.88 -2.38
N TYR A 93 3.17 1.07 -1.52
CA TYR A 93 2.81 -0.30 -1.88
C TYR A 93 1.86 -0.40 -3.08
N THR A 94 0.94 0.56 -3.21
CA THR A 94 0.03 0.59 -4.37
C THR A 94 0.77 0.91 -5.66
N ARG A 95 1.73 1.83 -5.61
CA ARG A 95 2.56 2.21 -6.76
C ARG A 95 3.44 1.04 -7.19
N THR A 96 4.12 0.38 -6.25
CA THR A 96 4.97 -0.79 -6.54
C THR A 96 4.15 -1.94 -7.12
N ALA A 97 2.98 -2.24 -6.53
CA ALA A 97 2.08 -3.25 -7.09
C ALA A 97 1.60 -2.90 -8.51
N GLN A 98 1.31 -1.63 -8.80
CA GLN A 98 0.93 -1.19 -10.15
C GLN A 98 2.10 -1.30 -11.13
N GLN A 99 3.33 -0.97 -10.71
CA GLN A 99 4.53 -1.12 -11.53
C GLN A 99 4.76 -2.60 -11.88
N LEU A 100 4.71 -3.50 -10.90
CA LEU A 100 4.82 -4.95 -11.12
C LEU A 100 3.73 -5.48 -12.06
N ARG A 101 2.48 -5.00 -11.90
CA ARG A 101 1.38 -5.36 -12.81
C ARG A 101 1.65 -4.89 -14.24
N ASN A 102 2.05 -3.64 -14.43
CA ASN A 102 2.35 -3.10 -15.75
C ASN A 102 3.51 -3.87 -16.41
N GLU A 103 4.52 -4.22 -15.62
CA GLU A 103 5.64 -5.05 -16.06
C GLU A 103 5.19 -6.40 -16.57
N ALA A 104 4.34 -7.09 -15.80
CA ALA A 104 3.79 -8.39 -16.16
C ALA A 104 2.99 -8.32 -17.48
N TRP A 105 2.21 -7.26 -17.70
CA TRP A 105 1.46 -7.07 -18.95
C TRP A 105 2.37 -6.81 -20.16
N LEU A 106 3.45 -6.02 -19.97
CA LEU A 106 4.43 -5.81 -21.03
C LEU A 106 5.14 -7.11 -21.41
N TYR A 107 5.50 -7.94 -20.43
CA TYR A 107 6.10 -9.25 -20.67
C TYR A 107 5.12 -10.20 -21.35
N ALA A 108 3.90 -10.33 -20.84
CA ALA A 108 2.87 -11.23 -21.37
C ALA A 108 2.54 -10.94 -22.85
N GLN A 109 2.47 -9.65 -23.21
CA GLN A 109 2.15 -9.22 -24.58
C GLN A 109 3.39 -9.12 -25.47
N LYS A 110 4.59 -9.48 -24.97
CA LYS A 110 5.88 -9.25 -25.64
C LYS A 110 6.01 -7.82 -26.18
N ALA A 111 5.56 -6.85 -25.38
CA ALA A 111 5.48 -5.45 -25.75
C ALA A 111 6.60 -4.62 -25.09
N GLY A 112 6.80 -3.41 -25.60
CA GLY A 112 7.82 -2.48 -25.07
C GLY A 112 9.22 -3.09 -25.13
N ARG A 113 9.89 -3.18 -23.98
CA ARG A 113 11.25 -3.73 -23.85
C ARG A 113 11.35 -5.21 -24.20
N TYR A 114 10.24 -5.96 -24.11
CA TYR A 114 10.22 -7.40 -24.40
C TYR A 114 10.01 -7.71 -25.88
N ALA A 115 9.64 -6.72 -26.70
CA ALA A 115 9.38 -6.91 -28.12
C ALA A 115 10.66 -7.22 -28.94
N ARG A 116 11.82 -6.78 -28.44
CA ARG A 116 13.13 -6.95 -29.09
C ARG A 116 14.17 -7.59 -28.17
N ALA A 117 13.75 -8.18 -27.06
CA ALA A 117 14.67 -8.81 -26.13
C ALA A 117 15.02 -10.22 -26.61
N ASP A 118 16.31 -10.51 -26.74
CA ASP A 118 16.79 -11.86 -27.05
C ASP A 118 16.46 -12.84 -25.90
N GLU A 119 16.56 -12.37 -24.66
CA GLU A 119 16.25 -13.14 -23.46
C GLU A 119 15.19 -12.44 -22.58
N PRO A 120 13.90 -12.51 -22.96
CA PRO A 120 12.83 -11.77 -22.27
C PRO A 120 12.64 -12.20 -20.81
N VAL A 121 12.91 -13.46 -20.47
CA VAL A 121 12.84 -14.00 -19.10
C VAL A 121 13.92 -13.40 -18.21
N ARG A 122 15.17 -13.28 -18.72
CA ARG A 122 16.28 -12.67 -17.95
C ARG A 122 16.00 -11.20 -17.69
N LEU A 123 15.54 -10.49 -18.71
CA LEU A 123 15.12 -9.08 -18.59
C LEU A 123 13.97 -8.92 -17.57
N LEU A 124 13.01 -9.85 -17.52
CA LEU A 124 11.95 -9.84 -16.50
C LEU A 124 12.52 -9.96 -15.09
N ALA A 125 13.44 -10.89 -14.86
CA ALA A 125 14.06 -11.07 -13.55
C ALA A 125 14.78 -9.80 -13.06
N GLU A 126 15.59 -9.19 -13.92
CA GLU A 126 16.30 -7.94 -13.61
C GLU A 126 15.34 -6.81 -13.24
N ARG A 127 14.26 -6.64 -14.02
CA ARG A 127 13.25 -5.60 -13.78
C ARG A 127 12.47 -5.82 -12.49
N VAL A 128 12.13 -7.07 -12.17
CA VAL A 128 11.42 -7.40 -10.92
C VAL A 128 12.29 -7.11 -9.70
N VAL A 129 13.59 -7.42 -9.79
CA VAL A 129 14.57 -7.10 -8.74
C VAL A 129 14.72 -5.58 -8.59
N GLU A 130 14.87 -4.85 -9.69
CA GLU A 130 14.98 -3.38 -9.68
C GLU A 130 13.76 -2.70 -9.05
N ILE A 131 12.54 -3.09 -9.45
CA ILE A 131 11.29 -2.57 -8.87
C ILE A 131 11.18 -2.89 -7.37
N SER A 132 11.74 -4.03 -6.95
CA SER A 132 11.77 -4.40 -5.53
C SER A 132 12.84 -3.63 -4.74
N HIS A 133 13.97 -3.30 -5.36
CA HIS A 133 15.09 -2.60 -4.73
C HIS A 133 14.86 -1.11 -4.51
N SER A 134 14.09 -0.44 -5.38
CA SER A 134 13.75 0.97 -5.20
C SER A 134 13.04 1.26 -3.87
N GLU A 135 12.46 0.24 -3.24
CA GLU A 135 11.81 0.38 -1.93
C GLU A 135 12.82 0.44 -0.78
N THR A 136 13.94 -0.28 -0.85
CA THR A 136 14.98 -0.27 0.20
C THR A 136 15.65 1.10 0.31
N GLU A 137 15.90 1.75 -0.82
CA GLU A 137 16.46 3.10 -0.87
C GLU A 137 15.49 4.14 -0.27
N ASP A 138 14.19 3.98 -0.52
CA ASP A 138 13.14 4.82 0.07
C ASP A 138 13.06 4.63 1.60
N TRP A 139 13.24 3.41 2.12
CA TRP A 139 13.30 3.16 3.58
C TRP A 139 14.55 3.75 4.22
N GLU A 140 15.71 3.61 3.59
CA GLU A 140 16.97 4.20 4.07
C GLU A 140 16.91 5.73 4.07
N ALA A 141 16.31 6.33 3.04
CA ALA A 141 16.08 7.76 2.95
C ALA A 141 15.06 8.25 3.99
N ALA A 142 13.96 7.53 4.19
CA ALA A 142 12.96 7.85 5.21
C ALA A 142 13.49 7.69 6.64
N LEU A 143 14.37 6.73 6.90
CA LEU A 143 15.07 6.59 8.17
C LEU A 143 16.06 7.74 8.40
N LYS A 144 16.84 8.11 7.38
CA LYS A 144 17.77 9.26 7.43
C LYS A 144 17.06 10.59 7.66
N SER A 145 15.90 10.81 7.04
CA SER A 145 15.14 12.07 7.23
C SER A 145 14.48 12.17 8.60
N ARG A 146 14.20 11.03 9.24
CA ARG A 146 13.61 10.96 10.59
C ARG A 146 14.65 11.01 11.71
N SER A 147 15.94 10.86 11.39
CA SER A 147 17.07 10.92 12.33
C SER A 147 17.75 12.30 12.41
N ILE A 148 17.14 13.35 11.86
CA ILE A 148 17.56 14.76 11.96
C ILE A 148 16.47 15.54 12.67
#